data_AF-H0I440-F1
#
_entry.id   AF-H0I440-F1
#
_cell.length_a   1.000
_cell.length_b   1.000
_cell.length_c   1.000
_cell.angle_alpha   90.00
_cell.angle_beta   90.00
_cell.angle_gamma   90.00
#
_symmetry.space_group_name_H-M   'P 1'
#
loop_
_entity.id
_entity.type
_entity.pdbx_description
1 polymer ?
#
loop_
_entity_poly.entity_id
_entity_poly.type
_entity_poly.pdbx_seq_one_letter_code
_entity_poly.pdbx_strand_id
1 'polypeptide(L)' 'MVDRIITNLGVLDVVDGGLKVVELAEGVTGAELRGATEATIVN' A
#
# COMPACT_ATOMS: atom_id res chain seq x y z
N MET A 1 -4.36 8.05 -15.65
CA MET A 1 -4.94 7.04 -14.74
C MET A 1 -3.76 6.37 -14.05
N VAL A 2 -3.87 6.11 -12.75
CA VAL A 2 -2.83 5.41 -11.99
C VAL A 2 -3.46 4.13 -11.48
N ASP A 3 -2.91 3.00 -11.91
CA ASP A 3 -3.46 1.67 -11.61
C ASP A 3 -2.67 0.97 -10.49
N ARG A 4 -1.39 1.30 -10.34
CA ARG A 4 -0.46 0.68 -9.39
C ARG A 4 0.60 1.66 -8.91
N ILE A 5 0.90 1.62 -7.62
CA ILE A 5 1.90 2.46 -6.96
C ILE A 5 2.98 1.54 -6.40
N ILE A 6 4.23 1.76 -6.83
CA ILE A 6 5.40 1.05 -6.31
C ILE A 6 6.21 2.03 -5.47
N THR A 7 6.43 1.67 -4.22
CA THR A 7 7.18 2.48 -3.24
C THR A 7 8.32 1.65 -2.66
N ASN A 8 9.22 2.30 -1.93
CA ASN A 8 10.20 1.61 -1.10
C ASN A 8 9.58 0.78 0.04
N LEU A 9 8.30 1.00 0.35
CA LEU A 9 7.57 0.27 1.39
C LEU A 9 6.84 -0.98 0.85
N GLY A 10 6.55 -1.01 -0.45
CA GLY A 10 5.80 -2.10 -1.08
C GLY A 10 5.01 -1.68 -2.31
N VAL A 11 4.21 -2.61 -2.79
CA VAL A 11 3.34 -2.47 -3.96
C VAL A 11 1.89 -2.30 -3.52
N LEU A 12 1.26 -1.24 -4.00
CA LEU A 12 -0.10 -0.85 -3.69
C LEU A 12 -0.91 -0.77 -4.99
N ASP A 13 -2.07 -1.42 -5.02
CA ASP A 13 -3.03 -1.28 -6.11
C ASP A 13 -4.16 -0.34 -5.69
N VAL A 14 -4.54 0.55 -6.61
CA VAL A 14 -5.65 1.48 -6.39
C VAL A 14 -6.94 0.73 -6.70
N VAL A 15 -7.83 0.64 -5.72
CA VAL A 15 -9.12 -0.04 -5.84
C VAL A 15 -10.24 0.90 -5.43
N ASP A 16 -11.47 0.55 -5.80
CA ASP A 16 -12.63 1.33 -5.38
C ASP A 16 -12.74 1.32 -3.84
N GLY A 17 -12.54 2.49 -3.24
CA GLY A 17 -12.61 2.69 -1.79
C GLY A 17 -11.27 2.76 -1.06
N GLY A 18 -10.12 2.61 -1.74
CA GLY A 18 -8.83 2.81 -1.08
C GLY A 18 -7.63 2.20 -1.80
N LEU A 19 -6.63 1.82 -1.01
CA LEU A 19 -5.43 1.15 -1.50
C LEU A 19 -5.38 -0.28 -0.98
N LYS A 20 -5.08 -1.22 -1.87
CA LYS A 20 -4.84 -2.61 -1.52
C LYS A 20 -3.35 -2.88 -1.49
N VAL A 21 -2.85 -3.46 -0.40
CA VAL A 21 -1.46 -3.93 -0.31
C VAL A 21 -1.33 -5.23 -1.07
N VAL A 22 -0.53 -5.24 -2.13
CA VAL A 22 -0.26 -6.43 -2.94
C VAL A 22 0.97 -7.16 -2.40
N GLU A 23 2.03 -6.40 -2.12
CA GLU A 23 3.31 -6.93 -1.65
C GLU A 23 3.97 -5.92 -0.71
N LEU A 24 4.63 -6.42 0.34
CA LEU A 24 5.42 -5.61 1.26
C LEU A 24 6.91 -5.78 0.92
N ALA A 25 7.65 -4.68 0.98
CA ALA A 25 9.09 -4.74 0.81
C ALA A 25 9.75 -5.55 1.96
N GLU A 26 10.93 -6.12 1.69
CA GLU A 26 11.66 -6.90 2.68
C GLU A 26 11.97 -6.07 3.92
N GLY A 27 11.57 -6.59 5.09
CA GLY A 27 11.74 -5.89 6.37
C GLY A 27 10.69 -4.83 6.68
N VAL A 28 9.71 -4.60 5.80
CA VAL A 28 8.59 -3.67 6.04
C VAL A 28 7.39 -4.43 6.58
N THR A 29 6.84 -3.95 7.70
CA THR A 29 5.62 -4.49 8.29
C THR A 29 4.38 -3.76 7.79
N GLY A 30 3.23 -4.45 7.79
CA GLY A 30 1.95 -3.80 7.45
C GLY A 30 1.57 -2.66 8.41
N ALA A 31 2.12 -2.64 9.62
CA ALA A 31 1.94 -1.54 10.56
C ALA A 31 2.73 -0.29 10.15
N GLU A 32 3.99 -0.46 9.71
CA GLU A 32 4.79 0.64 9.16
C GLU A 32 4.17 1.22 7.90
N LEU A 33 3.68 0.36 7.01
CA LEU A 33 3.03 0.81 5.77
C LEU A 33 1.77 1.63 6.07
N ARG A 34 0.94 1.19 7.04
CA ARG A 34 -0.24 1.94 7.49
C ARG A 34 0.11 3.21 8.27
N GLY A 35 1.24 3.24 8.97
CA GLY A 35 1.72 4.45 9.64
C GLY A 35 2.26 5.50 8.67
N ALA A 36 2.83 5.06 7.54
CA ALA A 36 3.36 5.94 6.51
C ALA A 36 2.30 6.39 5.48
N THR A 37 1.11 5.77 5.48
CA THR A 37 0.07 6.00 4.46
C THR A 37 -1.21 6.51 5.10
N GLU A 38 -1.61 7.75 4.79
CA GLU A 38 -2.86 8.36 5.27
C GLU A 38 -4.12 7.83 4.56
N ALA A 39 -3.96 7.12 3.44
CA ALA A 39 -5.06 6.55 2.68
C ALA A 39 -5.66 5.31 3.38
N THR A 40 -6.97 5.11 3.21
CA THR A 40 -7.67 3.92 3.71
C THR A 40 -7.11 2.67 3.04
N ILE A 41 -6.48 1.81 3.84
CA ILE A 41 -6.02 0.51 3.38
C ILE A 41 -7.12 -0.52 3.54
N VAL A 42 -7.54 -1.09 2.42
CA VAL A 42 -8.54 -2.16 2.37
C VAL A 42 -7.82 -3.51 2.31
N ASN A 43 -8.31 -4.48 3.09
CA ASN A 43 -7.67 -5.79 3.31
C ASN A 43 -8.29 -6.84 2.39
#